data_AF-A0A7W0CHW8-F1
#
_entry.id   AF-A0A7W0CHW8-F1
#
_cell.length_a   1.000
_cell.length_b   1.000
_cell.length_c   1.000
_cell.angle_alpha   90.00
_cell.angle_beta   90.00
_cell.angle_gamma   90.00
#
_symmetry.space_group_name_H-M   'P 1'
#
loop_
_entity.id
_entity.type
_entity.pdbx_description
1 polymer ?
#
loop_
_entity_poly.entity_id
_entity_poly.type
_entity_poly.pdbx_seq_one_letter_code
_entity_poly.pdbx_strand_id
1 'polypeptide(L)' 'MQKTHCPDCHQQLDEGPIVYRCANCCRAVYAADLDNEFHPVAA' A
#
# COMPACT_ATOMS: atom_id res chain seq x y z
N MET A 1 4.31 -12.00 -3.79
CA MET A 1 3.11 -11.15 -3.56
C MET A 1 3.30 -10.49 -2.19
N GLN A 2 3.95 -9.33 -2.13
CA GLN A 2 4.15 -8.63 -0.86
C GLN A 2 2.84 -7.93 -0.49
N LYS A 3 2.24 -8.29 0.65
CA LYS A 3 1.02 -7.67 1.15
C LYS A 3 1.40 -6.36 1.85
N THR A 4 0.91 -5.24 1.35
CA THR A 4 1.07 -3.91 1.94
C THR A 4 0.22 -3.80 3.21
N HIS A 5 0.87 -3.60 4.36
CA HIS A 5 0.21 -3.45 5.66
C HIS A 5 0.34 -2.01 6.15
N CYS A 6 -0.67 -1.54 6.90
CA CYS A 6 -0.60 -0.22 7.52
C CYS A 6 0.51 -0.18 8.58
N PRO A 7 1.40 0.82 8.61
CA PRO A 7 2.49 0.89 9.61
C PRO A 7 2.00 1.14 11.04
N ASP A 8 0.74 1.55 11.23
CA ASP A 8 0.16 1.89 12.53
C ASP A 8 -0.64 0.73 13.12
N CYS A 9 -1.61 0.23 12.35
CA CYS A 9 -2.51 -0.83 12.78
C CYS A 9 -2.17 -2.22 12.22
N HIS A 10 -1.14 -2.36 11.39
CA HIS A 10 -0.74 -3.58 10.66
C HIS A 10 -1.87 -4.27 9.86
N GLN A 11 -3.01 -3.61 9.69
CA GLN A 11 -4.11 -4.11 8.89
C GLN A 11 -3.69 -4.17 7.42
N GLN A 12 -4.08 -5.24 6.73
CA GLN A 12 -3.90 -5.36 5.28
C GLN A 12 -4.60 -4.16 4.61
N LEU A 13 -3.84 -3.42 3.81
CA LEU A 13 -4.37 -2.31 3.04
C LEU A 13 -5.02 -2.85 1.77
N ASP A 14 -6.17 -2.28 1.39
CA ASP A 14 -6.75 -2.53 0.07
C ASP A 14 -5.84 -1.97 -1.02
N GLU A 15 -5.50 -2.81 -1.99
CA GLU A 15 -4.58 -2.45 -3.06
C GLU A 15 -5.20 -1.45 -4.04
N GLY A 16 -4.50 -0.35 -4.25
CA GLY A 16 -4.83 0.66 -5.25
C GLY A 16 -3.56 1.04 -6.02
N PRO A 17 -3.65 1.45 -7.29
CA PRO A 17 -2.49 1.66 -8.16
C PRO A 17 -1.56 2.79 -7.70
N ILE A 18 -2.02 3.67 -6.82
CA ILE A 18 -1.32 4.91 -6.42
C ILE A 18 -1.40 5.12 -4.91
N VAL A 19 -2.57 4.85 -4.33
CA VAL A 19 -2.83 5.04 -2.90
C VAL A 19 -3.54 3.82 -2.34
N TYR A 20 -3.08 3.41 -1.18
CA TYR A 20 -3.65 2.38 -0.35
C TYR A 20 -4.44 3.05 0.77
N ARG A 21 -5.62 2.54 1.10
CA ARG A 21 -6.42 3.10 2.19
C ARG A 21 -6.66 2.05 3.26
N CYS A 22 -6.32 2.37 4.49
CA CYS A 22 -6.63 1.49 5.62
C CYS A 22 -8.10 1.66 6.00
N ALA A 23 -8.87 0.57 6.02
CA ALA A 23 -10.26 0.59 6.45
C ALA A 23 -10.42 0.86 7.96
N ASN A 24 -9.41 0.51 8.77
CA ASN A 24 -9.45 0.70 10.22
C ASN A 24 -8.96 2.09 10.62
N CYS A 25 -7.79 2.48 10.12
CA CYS A 25 -7.14 3.73 10.45
C CYS A 25 -7.64 4.92 9.59
N CYS A 26 -8.48 4.67 8.57
CA CYS A 26 -8.92 5.63 7.55
C CYS A 26 -7.77 6.42 6.88
N ARG A 27 -6.55 5.91 6.98
CA ARG A 27 -5.32 6.58 6.56
C ARG A 27 -5.01 6.22 5.11
N ALA A 28 -4.68 7.23 4.31
CA ALA A 28 -4.12 7.06 2.98
C ALA A 28 -2.61 6.81 3.11
N VAL A 29 -2.14 5.73 2.53
CA VAL A 29 -0.73 5.35 2.45
C VAL A 29 -0.38 5.34 0.96
N TYR A 30 0.61 6.12 0.56
CA TYR A 30 1.00 6.17 -0.85
C TYR A 30 1.90 4.99 -1.19
N ALA A 31 1.77 4.51 -2.43
CA ALA A 31 2.64 3.44 -2.93
C ALA A 31 4.14 3.80 -2.87
N ALA A 32 4.47 5.09 -2.93
CA ALA A 32 5.84 5.61 -2.80
C ALA A 32 6.37 5.65 -1.36
N ASP A 33 5.48 5.61 -0.37
CA ASP A 33 5.82 5.61 1.07
C ASP A 33 6.00 4.18 1.59
N LEU A 34 5.28 3.24 0.98
CA LEU A 34 5.60 1.82 1.07
C LEU A 34 6.90 1.59 0.29
N ASP A 35 7.86 0.88 0.88
CA ASP A 35 9.07 0.39 0.21
C ASP A 35 8.69 -0.69 -0.83
N ASN A 36 7.79 -0.34 -1.74
CA ASN A 36 7.39 -1.16 -2.85
C ASN A 36 8.13 -0.59 -4.06
N GLU A 37 9.32 -1.13 -4.30
CA GLU A 37 10.08 -0.89 -5.51
C GLU A 37 9.10 -0.99 -6.70
N PHE A 38 8.86 0.14 -7.37
CA PHE A 38 7.93 0.18 -8.49
C PHE A 38 8.56 -0.62 -9.63
N HIS A 39 8.15 -1.87 -9.80
CA HIS A 39 8.48 -2.66 -10.98
C HIS A 39 7.48 -2.28 -12.06
N PRO A 40 7.82 -1.43 -13.05
CA PRO A 40 6.99 -1.32 -14.23
C PRO A 40 6.90 -2.72 -14.83
N VAL A 41 5.68 -3.24 -15.02
CA VAL A 41 5.49 -4.41 -15.87
C VAL A 41 6.00 -4.02 -17.25
N ALA A 42 7.16 -4.56 -17.61
CA ALA A 42 7.74 -4.33 -18.92
C ALA A 42 6.72 -4.80 -19.97
N ALA A 43 6.45 -3.88 -20.91
CA ALA A 43 5.40 -3.94 -21.93
C ALA A 43 5.44 -5.20 -22.81
#